data_AF-A0A2V2UED0-F1
#
_entry.id   AF-A0A2V2UED0-F1
#
_cell.length_a   1.000
_cell.length_b   1.000
_cell.length_c   1.000
_cell.angle_alpha   90.00
_cell.angle_beta   90.00
_cell.angle_gamma   90.00
#
_symmetry.space_group_name_H-M   'P 1'
#
loop_
_entity.id
_entity.type
_entity.pdbx_description
1 polymer ?
#
loop_
_entity_poly.entity_id
_entity_poly.type
_entity_poly.pdbx_seq_one_letter_code
_entity_poly.pdbx_strand_id
1 'polypeptide(L)'
;MNPLEFAGEVILVSASGVLSPGPLFFINIIYGSKQGITAGIKIAFGHTMVEFSVLKTKFYSALLISLSTILAFYGVYIILKIF
;
A
#
# COMPACT_ATOMS: atom_id res chain seq x y z
N MET A 1 -18.56 -22.73 -7.25
CA MET A 1 -18.23 -22.25 -8.60
C MET A 1 -17.86 -23.45 -9.43
N ASN A 2 -18.45 -23.59 -10.61
CA ASN A 2 -18.05 -24.64 -11.54
C ASN A 2 -16.70 -24.25 -12.19
N PRO A 3 -15.83 -25.20 -12.56
CA PRO A 3 -14.54 -24.89 -13.20
C PRO A 3 -14.68 -24.03 -14.46
N LEU A 4 -15.80 -24.17 -15.18
CA LEU A 4 -16.12 -23.40 -16.38
C LEU A 4 -16.46 -21.93 -16.07
N GLU A 5 -17.16 -21.67 -14.95
CA GLU A 5 -17.44 -20.31 -14.47
C GLU A 5 -16.16 -19.62 -14.01
N PHE A 6 -15.33 -20.33 -13.25
CA PHE A 6 -14.04 -19.82 -12.80
C PHE A 6 -13.11 -19.47 -13.99
N ALA A 7 -13.04 -20.35 -14.99
CA ALA A 7 -12.27 -20.07 -16.21
C ALA A 7 -12.79 -18.83 -16.95
N GLY A 8 -14.12 -18.67 -17.06
CA GLY A 8 -14.75 -17.50 -17.65
C GLY A 8 -14.40 -16.21 -16.91
N GLU A 9 -14.43 -16.23 -15.58
CA GLU A 9 -14.08 -15.09 -14.74
C GLU A 9 -12.59 -14.72 -14.86
N VAL A 10 -11.68 -15.70 -14.81
CA VAL A 10 -10.24 -15.45 -14.98
C VAL A 10 -9.94 -14.82 -16.34
N ILE A 11 -10.60 -15.28 -17.42
CA ILE A 11 -10.42 -14.72 -18.76
C ILE A 11 -10.95 -13.28 -18.82
N LEU A 12 -12.16 -13.03 -18.32
CA LEU A 12 -12.77 -11.68 -18.29
C LEU A 12 -11.93 -10.69 -17.48
N VAL A 13 -11.49 -11.08 -16.29
CA VAL A 13 -10.66 -10.25 -15.41
C VAL A 13 -9.28 -10.01 -16.03
N SER A 14 -8.66 -11.02 -16.65
CA SER A 14 -7.37 -10.85 -17.33
C SER A 14 -7.49 -9.93 -18.56
N ALA A 15 -8.54 -10.11 -19.37
CA ALA A 15 -8.78 -9.30 -20.56
C ALA A 15 -9.14 -7.85 -20.24
N SER A 16 -9.75 -7.60 -19.07
CA SER A 16 -10.06 -6.24 -18.59
C SER A 16 -8.82 -5.40 -18.29
N GLY A 17 -7.64 -6.02 -18.17
CA GLY A 17 -6.41 -5.33 -17.80
C GLY A 17 -6.35 -4.90 -16.32
N VAL A 18 -7.34 -5.26 -15.50
CA VAL A 18 -7.32 -5.06 -14.03
C VAL A 18 -6.12 -5.77 -13.39
N LEU A 19 -5.69 -6.90 -13.96
CA LEU A 19 -4.48 -7.63 -13.56
C LEU A 19 -3.23 -7.23 -14.36
N SER A 20 -3.32 -6.23 -15.24
CA SER A 20 -2.19 -5.84 -16.06
C SER A 20 -1.04 -5.37 -15.16
N PRO A 21 0.18 -5.88 -15.36
CA PRO A 21 1.32 -5.44 -14.58
C PRO A 21 1.51 -3.93 -14.69
N GLY A 22 1.76 -3.28 -13.56
CA GLY A 22 1.95 -1.83 -13.50
C GLY A 22 3.28 -1.36 -14.12
N PRO A 23 3.53 -0.04 -14.18
CA PRO A 23 4.73 0.56 -14.77
C PRO A 23 6.05 -0.02 -14.23
N LEU A 24 6.06 -0.39 -12.94
CA LEU A 24 7.25 -0.92 -12.27
C LEU A 24 7.68 -2.28 -12.84
N PHE A 25 6.73 -3.09 -13.32
CA PHE A 25 7.02 -4.37 -13.97
C PHE A 25 7.77 -4.17 -15.28
N PHE A 26 7.31 -3.25 -16.12
CA PHE A 26 7.97 -2.93 -17.38
C PHE A 26 9.37 -2.35 -17.17
N ILE A 27 9.54 -1.47 -16.18
CA ILE A 27 10.87 -0.96 -15.80
C ILE A 27 11.79 -2.11 -15.37
N ASN A 28 11.27 -3.07 -14.60
CA ASN A 28 12.07 -4.21 -14.15
C ASN A 28 12.50 -5.12 -15.32
N ILE A 29 11.66 -5.30 -16.35
CA ILE A 29 12.04 -6.02 -17.58
C ILE A 29 13.10 -5.25 -18.35
N ILE A 30 12.88 -3.97 -18.62
CA ILE A 30 13.76 -3.14 -19.45
C ILE A 30 15.15 -3.01 -18.80
N TYR A 31 15.19 -2.66 -17.50
CA TYR A 31 16.44 -2.47 -16.79
C TYR A 31 17.06 -3.80 -16.33
N GLY A 32 16.25 -4.82 -16.03
CA GLY A 32 16.73 -6.17 -15.76
C GLY A 32 17.40 -6.80 -16.98
N SER A 33 16.88 -6.56 -18.19
CA SER A 33 17.52 -6.99 -19.44
C SER A 33 18.85 -6.28 -19.72
N LYS A 34 19.01 -5.03 -19.26
CA LYS A 34 20.22 -4.21 -19.52
C LYS A 34 21.30 -4.32 -18.44
N GLN A 35 20.91 -4.43 -17.17
CA GLN A 35 21.81 -4.34 -16.00
C GLN A 35 21.75 -5.60 -15.12
N GLY A 36 21.00 -6.61 -15.54
CA GLY A 36 20.86 -7.87 -14.84
C GLY A 36 20.28 -7.72 -13.44
N ILE A 37 20.74 -8.58 -12.53
CA ILE A 37 20.25 -8.68 -11.14
C ILE A 37 20.40 -7.36 -10.37
N THR A 38 21.43 -6.56 -10.70
CA THR A 38 21.69 -5.30 -9.99
C THR A 38 20.58 -4.25 -10.17
N ALA A 39 19.90 -4.24 -11.32
CA ALA A 39 18.74 -3.38 -11.52
C ALA A 39 17.57 -3.80 -10.63
N GLY A 40 17.30 -5.11 -10.54
CA GLY A 40 16.23 -5.64 -9.70
C GLY A 40 16.41 -5.25 -8.22
N ILE A 41 17.63 -5.38 -7.68
CA ILE A 41 17.92 -4.98 -6.29
C ILE A 41 17.73 -3.47 -6.10
N LYS A 42 18.23 -2.63 -7.02
CA LYS A 42 18.07 -1.17 -6.94
C LYS A 42 16.61 -0.74 -7.00
N ILE A 43 15.83 -1.34 -7.89
CA ILE A 43 14.40 -1.03 -8.07
C ILE A 43 13.62 -1.47 -6.83
N ALA A 44 13.85 -2.69 -6.32
CA ALA A 44 13.18 -3.19 -5.12
C ALA A 44 13.47 -2.32 -3.89
N PHE A 45 14.74 -1.93 -3.69
CA PHE A 45 15.14 -1.07 -2.59
C PHE A 45 14.51 0.33 -2.71
N GLY A 46 14.60 0.95 -3.89
CA GLY A 46 13.99 2.26 -4.15
C GLY A 46 12.47 2.25 -3.97
N HIS A 47 11.79 1.22 -4.46
CA HIS A 47 10.34 1.08 -4.32
C HIS A 47 9.93 0.92 -2.86
N THR A 48 10.63 0.07 -2.10
CA THR A 48 10.41 -0.13 -0.66
C THR A 48 10.61 1.18 0.12
N MET A 49 11.63 1.98 -0.22
CA MET A 49 11.86 3.27 0.45
C MET A 49 10.72 4.27 0.23
N VAL A 50 10.18 4.32 -0.99
CA VAL A 50 9.05 5.20 -1.32
C VAL A 50 7.76 4.71 -0.65
N GLU A 51 7.46 3.41 -0.73
CA GLU A 51 6.30 2.82 -0.06
C GLU A 51 6.36 3.01 1.46
N PHE A 52 7.53 2.84 2.07
CA PHE A 52 7.71 3.07 3.50
C PHE A 52 7.47 4.53 3.89
N SER A 53 7.86 5.49 3.03
CA SER A 53 7.57 6.91 3.24
C SER A 53 6.07 7.20 3.18
N VAL A 54 5.36 6.62 2.21
CA VAL A 54 3.90 6.77 2.07
C VAL A 54 3.14 6.10 3.23
N LEU A 55 3.59 4.92 3.67
CA LEU A 55 3.03 4.20 4.81
C LEU A 55 3.14 5.03 6.09
N LYS A 56 4.30 5.66 6.33
CA LYS A 56 4.47 6.58 7.47
C LYS A 56 3.45 7.72 7.43
N THR A 57 3.24 8.36 6.29
CA THR A 57 2.29 9.47 6.19
C THR A 57 0.86 9.04 6.53
N LYS A 58 0.39 7.92 5.98
CA LYS A 58 -0.97 7.43 6.26
C LYS A 58 -1.14 6.97 7.71
N PHE A 59 -0.14 6.27 8.25
CA PHE A 59 -0.19 5.78 9.63
C PHE A 59 -0.05 6.90 10.67
N TYR A 60 0.80 7.90 10.40
CA TYR A 60 1.02 9.04 11.28
C TYR A 60 -0.26 9.86 11.50
N SER A 61 -1.06 10.06 10.44
CA SER A 61 -2.36 10.73 10.57
C SER A 61 -3.30 9.98 11.51
N ALA A 62 -3.39 8.65 11.41
CA ALA A 62 -4.23 7.84 12.28
C ALA A 62 -3.76 7.88 13.75
N LEU A 63 -2.43 7.85 13.96
CA LEU A 63 -1.82 7.98 15.29
C LEU A 63 -2.15 9.32 15.95
N LEU A 64 -2.05 10.43 15.22
CA LEU A 64 -2.35 11.77 15.73
C LEU A 64 -3.83 11.94 16.13
N ILE A 65 -4.74 11.41 15.31
CA ILE A 65 -6.19 11.45 15.59
C ILE A 65 -6.53 10.64 16.85
N SER A 66 -5.93 9.46 17.01
CA SER A 66 -6.09 8.65 18.22
C SER A 66 -5.61 9.39 19.47
N LEU A 67 -4.41 9.98 19.41
CA LEU A 67 -3.84 10.73 20.54
C LEU A 67 -4.67 11.95 20.92
N SER A 68 -5.14 12.72 19.93
CA SER A 68 -6.01 13.88 20.15
C SER A 68 -7.32 13.50 20.85
N THR A 69 -7.91 12.37 20.44
CA THR A 69 -9.16 11.85 21.02
C THR A 69 -8.95 11.44 22.48
N ILE A 70 -7.87 10.73 22.80
CA ILE A 70 -7.52 10.33 24.17
C ILE A 70 -7.34 11.56 25.07
N LEU A 71 -6.62 12.58 24.60
CA LEU A 71 -6.43 13.83 25.34
C LEU A 71 -7.76 14.56 25.59
N ALA A 72 -8.65 14.58 24.60
CA ALA A 72 -9.97 15.19 24.74
C ALA A 72 -10.82 14.49 25.81
N PHE A 73 -10.86 13.15 25.81
CA PHE A 73 -11.54 12.39 26.86
C PHE A 73 -10.95 12.64 28.24
N TYR A 74 -9.61 12.71 28.35
CA TYR A 74 -8.94 13.01 29.62
C TYR A 74 -9.27 14.42 30.13
N GLY A 75 -9.34 15.41 29.24
CA GLY A 75 -9.75 16.78 29.57
C GLY A 75 -11.19 16.85 30.10
N VAL A 76 -12.13 16.19 29.42
CA VAL A 76 -13.53 16.10 29.87
C VAL A 76 -13.63 15.40 31.23
N TYR A 77 -12.89 14.30 31.43
CA TYR A 77 -12.85 13.59 32.71
C TYR A 77 -12.38 14.49 33.86
N ILE A 78 -11.34 15.31 33.64
CA ILE A 78 -10.85 16.26 34.65
C ILE A 78 -11.92 17.31 34.98
N ILE A 79 -12.58 17.87 33.97
CA ILE A 79 -13.64 18.87 34.18
C ILE A 79 -14.77 18.27 35.01
N LEU A 80 -15.26 17.08 34.64
CA LEU A 80 -16.32 16.37 35.37
C LEU A 80 -15.94 15.96 36.79
N LYS A 81 -14.64 15.84 37.10
CA LYS A 81 -14.14 15.54 38.45
C LYS A 81 -14.02 16.79 39.32
N ILE A 82 -13.87 17.97 38.69
CA ILE A 82 -13.70 19.25 39.38
C ILE A 82 -15.05 19.84 39.83
N PHE A 83 -16.12 19.58 39.08
CA PHE A 83 -17.51 19.93 39.43
C PHE A 83 -18.20 18.80 40.19
#